data_AF-A0A849Z8W9-F1
#
_entry.id   AF-A0A849Z8W9-F1
#
_cell.length_a   1.000
_cell.length_b   1.000
_cell.length_c   1.000
_cell.angle_alpha   90.00
_cell.angle_beta   90.00
_cell.angle_gamma   90.00
#
_symmetry.space_group_name_H-M   'P 1'
#
loop_
_entity.id
_entity.type
_entity.pdbx_description
1 polymer ?
#
loop_
_entity_poly.entity_id
_entity_poly.type
_entity_poly.pdbx_seq_one_letter_code
_entity_poly.pdbx_strand_id
1 'polypeptide(L)'
;MRTDSGSLRAFRELARLFTQRLDRTGLGRLARTNAMFIAAASVVWIVYLRAADGPTAPTLAIPVKVARAALWLSAFPLAFAAAHQRRLVDRRDGIEALALARGVDGRQMVSARFAGTLARSVSVIALPAVLAAVVSLACANTMRSAADRMLILAVVSGFGVLAGAVLGALGALSELVAPQRGRSVLLATLFVSWGLADLAEKPFFSITGMLGLVLKGTLRALGLGAVA
;
A
#
# COMPACT_ATOMS: atom_id res chain seq x y z
N MET A 1 -7.79 30.10 -22.83
CA MET A 1 -7.58 28.85 -22.05
C MET A 1 -6.08 28.66 -21.85
N ARG A 2 -5.55 29.07 -20.69
CA ARG A 2 -4.11 29.05 -20.38
C ARG A 2 -3.93 28.37 -19.02
N THR A 3 -4.27 27.09 -18.90
CA THR A 3 -4.29 26.41 -17.60
C THR A 3 -4.23 24.89 -17.77
N ASP A 4 -3.05 24.27 -17.76
CA ASP A 4 -2.95 22.83 -17.49
C ASP A 4 -1.70 22.47 -16.69
N SER A 5 -0.54 23.07 -16.99
CA SER A 5 0.70 22.75 -16.27
C SER A 5 0.70 23.28 -14.82
N GLY A 6 0.19 24.49 -14.60
CA GLY A 6 0.13 25.12 -13.27
C GLY A 6 -0.85 24.43 -12.31
N SER A 7 -2.03 24.04 -12.80
CA SER A 7 -3.06 23.36 -12.01
C SER A 7 -2.61 21.97 -11.55
N LEU A 8 -1.97 21.19 -12.45
CA LEU A 8 -1.42 19.88 -12.11
C LEU A 8 -0.29 19.96 -11.09
N ARG A 9 0.58 20.98 -11.18
CA ARG A 9 1.64 21.19 -10.19
C ARG A 9 1.06 21.51 -8.82
N ALA A 10 0.09 22.42 -8.75
CA ALA A 10 -0.60 22.77 -7.50
C ALA A 10 -1.30 21.55 -6.89
N PHE A 11 -1.99 20.75 -7.70
CA PHE A 11 -2.63 19.51 -7.25
C PHE A 11 -1.63 18.51 -6.66
N ARG A 12 -0.48 18.31 -7.33
CA ARG A 12 0.59 17.41 -6.85
C ARG A 12 1.17 17.88 -5.52
N GLU A 13 1.43 19.18 -5.37
CA GLU A 13 1.93 19.73 -4.10
C GLU A 13 0.90 19.58 -2.97
N LEU A 14 -0.38 19.78 -3.28
CA LEU A 14 -1.46 19.61 -2.31
C LEU A 14 -1.64 18.14 -1.89
N ALA A 15 -1.52 17.20 -2.84
CA ALA A 15 -1.51 15.76 -2.54
C ALA A 15 -0.28 15.38 -1.68
N ARG A 16 0.90 15.91 -1.98
CA ARG A 16 2.12 15.72 -1.18
C ARG A 16 1.95 16.24 0.25
N LEU A 17 1.39 17.43 0.41
CA LEU A 17 1.08 18.02 1.73
C LEU A 17 0.15 17.08 2.53
N PHE A 18 -0.92 16.58 1.91
CA PHE A 18 -1.82 15.65 2.59
C PHE A 18 -1.17 14.30 2.89
N THR A 19 -0.27 13.81 2.06
CA THR A 19 0.53 12.61 2.38
C THR A 19 1.43 12.85 3.60
N GLN A 20 2.14 13.98 3.65
CA GLN A 20 3.00 14.31 4.80
C GLN A 20 2.19 14.45 6.09
N ARG A 21 1.00 15.04 6.03
CA ARG A 21 0.10 15.13 7.19
C ARG A 21 -0.41 13.76 7.63
N LEU A 22 -0.69 12.85 6.69
CA LEU A 22 -1.05 11.47 7.01
C LEU A 22 0.07 10.79 7.80
N ASP A 23 1.32 10.96 7.37
CA ASP A 23 2.51 10.42 8.03
C ASP A 23 2.78 11.01 9.42
N ARG A 24 2.24 12.20 9.75
CA ARG A 24 2.38 12.81 11.07
C ARG A 24 1.41 12.22 12.10
N THR A 25 0.36 11.54 11.67
CA THR A 25 -0.56 10.84 12.59
C THR A 25 0.14 9.67 13.29
N GLY A 26 -0.31 9.28 14.49
CA GLY A 26 0.26 8.14 15.21
C GLY A 26 0.28 6.85 14.38
N LEU A 27 -0.84 6.53 13.73
CA LEU A 27 -0.98 5.35 12.87
C LEU A 27 -0.22 5.47 11.54
N GLY A 28 -0.11 6.67 10.96
CA GLY A 28 0.73 6.91 9.79
C GLY A 28 2.22 6.74 10.08
N ARG A 29 2.69 7.22 11.25
CA ARG A 29 4.05 6.96 11.73
C ARG A 29 4.30 5.47 11.92
N LEU A 30 3.39 4.76 12.57
CA LEU A 30 3.46 3.31 12.76
C LEU A 30 3.57 2.57 11.41
N ALA A 31 2.69 2.90 10.45
CA ALA A 31 2.72 2.32 9.12
C ALA A 31 4.07 2.52 8.41
N ARG A 32 4.63 3.73 8.49
CA ARG A 32 5.95 4.05 7.93
C ARG A 32 7.06 3.25 8.60
N THR A 33 7.08 3.22 9.93
CA THR A 33 8.10 2.49 10.70
C THR A 33 8.03 0.99 10.39
N ASN A 34 6.83 0.42 10.32
CA ASN A 34 6.63 -0.99 9.96
C ASN A 34 7.13 -1.27 8.54
N ALA A 35 6.82 -0.40 7.56
CA ALA A 35 7.32 -0.57 6.20
C ALA A 35 8.86 -0.51 6.13
N MET A 36 9.49 0.41 6.86
CA MET A 36 10.96 0.50 6.95
C MET A 36 11.57 -0.74 7.63
N PHE A 37 10.96 -1.20 8.72
CA PHE A 37 11.40 -2.40 9.43
C PHE A 37 11.30 -3.64 8.55
N ILE A 38 10.17 -3.84 7.87
CA ILE A 38 9.96 -4.97 6.95
C ILE A 38 10.97 -4.91 5.80
N ALA A 39 11.21 -3.73 5.22
CA ALA A 39 12.22 -3.52 4.19
C ALA A 39 13.61 -3.96 4.69
N ALA A 40 14.08 -3.40 5.81
CA ALA A 40 15.38 -3.71 6.38
C ALA A 40 15.52 -5.20 6.74
N ALA A 41 14.53 -5.76 7.45
CA ALA A 41 14.52 -7.16 7.84
C ALA A 41 14.56 -8.09 6.63
N SER A 42 13.84 -7.76 5.54
CA SER A 42 13.86 -8.56 4.32
C SER A 42 15.22 -8.56 3.61
N VAL A 43 15.91 -7.41 3.57
CA VAL A 43 17.24 -7.30 2.99
C VAL A 43 18.23 -8.12 3.80
N VAL A 44 18.25 -7.94 5.12
CA VAL A 44 19.08 -8.72 6.05
C VAL A 44 18.82 -10.21 5.88
N TRP A 45 17.55 -10.62 5.80
CA TRP A 45 17.17 -12.02 5.63
C TRP A 45 17.64 -12.62 4.30
N ILE A 46 17.50 -11.89 3.18
CA ILE A 46 17.98 -12.34 1.87
C ILE A 46 19.51 -12.50 1.88
N VAL A 47 20.23 -11.52 2.44
CA VAL A 47 21.70 -11.55 2.52
C VAL A 47 22.16 -12.70 3.42
N TYR A 48 21.52 -12.88 4.58
CA TYR A 48 21.81 -13.97 5.50
C TYR A 48 21.62 -15.33 4.84
N LEU A 49 20.46 -15.57 4.19
CA LEU A 49 20.21 -16.83 3.48
C LEU A 49 21.20 -17.05 2.34
N ARG A 50 21.59 -15.97 1.64
CA ARG A 50 22.60 -16.08 0.59
C ARG A 50 23.99 -16.44 1.14
N ALA A 51 24.36 -15.93 2.31
CA ALA A 51 25.62 -16.26 2.96
C ALA A 51 25.63 -17.69 3.52
N ALA A 52 24.50 -18.15 4.08
CA ALA A 52 24.38 -19.47 4.70
C ALA A 52 24.19 -20.61 3.68
N ASP A 53 23.23 -20.47 2.76
CA ASP A 53 22.81 -21.53 1.84
C ASP A 53 23.41 -21.38 0.42
N GLY A 54 24.19 -20.33 0.21
CA GLY A 54 24.90 -20.07 -1.04
C GLY A 54 23.98 -19.87 -2.26
N PRO A 55 24.40 -20.35 -3.45
CA PRO A 55 23.66 -20.14 -4.70
C PRO A 55 22.21 -20.64 -4.72
N THR A 56 21.91 -21.66 -3.92
CA THR A 56 20.63 -22.38 -3.87
C THR A 56 19.63 -21.84 -2.85
N ALA A 57 19.96 -20.73 -2.16
CA ALA A 57 19.12 -20.12 -1.15
C ALA A 57 17.68 -19.83 -1.65
N PRO A 58 16.61 -20.16 -0.89
CA PRO A 58 15.21 -20.04 -1.31
C PRO A 58 14.67 -18.60 -1.21
N THR A 59 15.34 -17.65 -1.86
CA THR A 59 15.04 -16.21 -1.74
C THR A 59 13.91 -15.70 -2.64
N LEU A 60 13.37 -16.56 -3.51
CA LEU A 60 12.25 -16.23 -4.42
C LEU A 60 10.94 -15.93 -3.67
N ALA A 61 10.68 -16.61 -2.55
CA ALA A 61 9.42 -16.46 -1.80
C ALA A 61 9.39 -15.22 -0.88
N ILE A 62 10.55 -14.62 -0.60
CA ILE A 62 10.67 -13.53 0.37
C ILE A 62 9.89 -12.28 -0.07
N PRO A 63 10.00 -11.78 -1.32
CA PRO A 63 9.25 -10.60 -1.75
C PRO A 63 7.73 -10.78 -1.65
N VAL A 64 7.23 -11.98 -1.91
CA VAL A 64 5.80 -12.33 -1.80
C VAL A 64 5.34 -12.28 -0.33
N LYS A 65 6.14 -12.86 0.58
CA LYS A 65 5.88 -12.80 2.02
C LYS A 65 5.94 -11.36 2.55
N VAL A 66 6.90 -10.57 2.09
CA VAL A 66 7.05 -9.15 2.42
C VAL A 66 5.84 -8.34 1.96
N ALA A 67 5.35 -8.55 0.74
CA ALA A 67 4.16 -7.87 0.24
C ALA A 67 2.92 -8.15 1.10
N ARG A 68 2.73 -9.42 1.50
CA ARG A 68 1.65 -9.83 2.42
C ARG A 68 1.82 -9.22 3.81
N ALA A 69 3.03 -9.22 4.36
CA ALA A 69 3.31 -8.62 5.66
C ALA A 69 3.07 -7.10 5.63
N ALA A 70 3.51 -6.40 4.59
CA ALA A 70 3.32 -4.96 4.43
C ALA A 70 1.85 -4.57 4.27
N LEU A 71 1.04 -5.43 3.65
CA LEU A 71 -0.42 -5.26 3.58
C LEU A 71 -1.03 -5.14 5.00
N TRP A 72 -0.69 -6.08 5.88
CA TRP A 72 -1.27 -6.16 7.22
C TRP A 72 -0.63 -5.19 8.21
N LEU A 73 0.70 -5.13 8.24
CA LEU A 73 1.42 -4.39 9.26
C LEU A 73 1.58 -2.90 8.92
N SER A 74 1.51 -2.54 7.64
CA SER A 74 1.75 -1.15 7.20
C SER A 74 0.52 -0.51 6.58
N ALA A 75 -0.07 -1.12 5.55
CA ALA A 75 -1.18 -0.50 4.83
C ALA A 75 -2.47 -0.44 5.66
N PHE A 76 -2.71 -1.43 6.53
CA PHE A 76 -3.89 -1.43 7.39
C PHE A 76 -3.86 -0.26 8.40
N PRO A 77 -2.84 -0.06 9.27
CA PRO A 77 -2.76 1.15 10.10
C PRO A 77 -2.89 2.45 9.31
N LEU A 78 -2.31 2.51 8.10
CA LEU A 78 -2.42 3.68 7.25
C LEU A 78 -3.86 3.93 6.76
N ALA A 79 -4.60 2.90 6.37
CA ALA A 79 -6.01 3.01 6.00
C ALA A 79 -6.86 3.51 7.19
N PHE A 80 -6.55 3.07 8.40
CA PHE A 80 -7.18 3.57 9.65
C PHE A 80 -6.82 5.03 9.95
N ALA A 81 -5.59 5.43 9.65
CA ALA A 81 -5.17 6.82 9.73
C ALA A 81 -5.94 7.68 8.72
N ALA A 82 -6.11 7.18 7.49
CA ALA A 82 -6.86 7.84 6.44
C ALA A 82 -8.35 8.00 6.78
N ALA A 83 -8.94 7.00 7.42
CA ALA A 83 -10.34 6.98 7.82
C ALA A 83 -10.67 7.86 9.05
N HIS A 84 -9.70 8.55 9.66
CA HIS A 84 -9.91 9.25 10.92
C HIS A 84 -9.96 10.78 10.78
N GLN A 85 -11.18 11.32 10.67
CA GLN A 85 -11.51 12.74 10.90
C GLN A 85 -10.54 13.77 10.27
N ARG A 86 -9.89 13.45 9.15
CA ARG A 86 -8.77 14.24 8.64
C ARG A 86 -9.22 15.61 8.16
N ARG A 87 -10.38 15.69 7.53
CA ARG A 87 -11.04 16.94 7.14
C ARG A 87 -11.30 17.87 8.34
N LEU A 88 -11.76 17.32 9.47
CA LEU A 88 -12.03 18.12 10.66
C LEU A 88 -10.73 18.68 11.24
N VAL A 89 -9.67 17.88 11.28
CA VAL A 89 -8.34 18.32 11.73
C VAL A 89 -7.76 19.38 10.78
N ASP A 90 -7.82 19.15 9.46
CA ASP A 90 -7.34 20.12 8.47
C ASP A 90 -8.12 21.43 8.50
N ARG A 91 -9.44 21.38 8.76
CA ARG A 91 -10.28 22.57 8.94
C ARG A 91 -9.90 23.31 10.22
N ARG A 92 -9.71 22.60 11.33
CA ARG A 92 -9.26 23.17 12.61
C ARG A 92 -7.89 23.85 12.49
N ASP A 93 -6.99 23.25 11.71
CA ASP A 93 -5.66 23.79 11.44
C ASP A 93 -5.67 24.94 10.39
N GLY A 94 -6.84 25.34 9.89
CA GLY A 94 -6.98 26.43 8.91
C GLY A 94 -6.50 26.12 7.50
N ILE A 95 -6.17 24.85 7.19
CA ILE A 95 -5.64 24.46 5.87
C ILE A 95 -6.69 24.62 4.78
N GLU A 96 -7.94 24.26 5.08
CA GLU A 96 -9.05 24.45 4.11
C GLU A 96 -9.24 25.93 3.80
N ALA A 97 -9.16 26.81 4.80
CA ALA A 97 -9.27 28.25 4.62
C ALA A 97 -8.10 28.81 3.80
N LEU A 98 -6.86 28.38 4.08
CA LEU A 98 -5.69 28.80 3.32
C LEU A 98 -5.73 28.32 1.85
N ALA A 99 -6.20 27.10 1.60
CA ALA A 99 -6.34 26.56 0.25
C ALA A 99 -7.42 27.31 -0.54
N LEU A 100 -8.57 27.59 0.08
CA LEU A 100 -9.64 28.40 -0.51
C LEU A 100 -9.18 29.84 -0.82
N ALA A 101 -8.40 30.46 0.08
CA ALA A 101 -7.81 31.78 -0.15
C ALA A 101 -6.82 31.81 -1.33
N ARG A 102 -6.26 30.65 -1.71
CA ARG A 102 -5.41 30.47 -2.90
C ARG A 102 -6.17 30.00 -4.14
N GLY A 103 -7.51 30.01 -4.10
CA GLY A 103 -8.37 29.64 -5.22
C GLY A 103 -8.48 28.12 -5.47
N VAL A 104 -8.10 27.28 -4.51
CA VAL A 104 -8.27 25.82 -4.62
C VAL A 104 -9.69 25.44 -4.24
N ASP A 105 -10.42 24.82 -5.17
CA ASP A 105 -11.79 24.36 -4.92
C ASP A 105 -11.85 23.19 -3.94
N GLY A 106 -12.98 23.06 -3.22
CA GLY A 106 -13.28 21.96 -2.32
C GLY A 106 -13.13 20.59 -2.98
N ARG A 107 -13.58 20.43 -4.23
CA ARG A 107 -13.44 19.15 -4.96
C ARG A 107 -11.99 18.79 -5.20
N GLN A 108 -11.13 19.77 -5.53
CA GLN A 108 -9.70 19.55 -5.73
C GLN A 108 -9.01 19.14 -4.42
N MET A 109 -9.42 19.71 -3.28
CA MET A 109 -8.91 19.28 -1.98
C MET A 109 -9.29 17.83 -1.66
N VAL A 110 -10.53 17.43 -1.92
CA VAL A 110 -10.99 16.04 -1.72
C VAL A 110 -10.20 15.07 -2.58
N SER A 111 -10.06 15.35 -3.88
CA SER A 111 -9.32 14.46 -4.80
C SER A 111 -7.84 14.40 -4.47
N ALA A 112 -7.22 15.49 -4.02
CA ALA A 112 -5.82 15.49 -3.60
C ALA A 112 -5.59 14.72 -2.30
N ARG A 113 -6.53 14.77 -1.32
CA ARG A 113 -6.47 13.90 -0.13
C ARG A 113 -6.57 12.43 -0.50
N PHE A 114 -7.47 12.11 -1.42
CA PHE A 114 -7.66 10.77 -1.95
C PHE A 114 -6.39 10.28 -2.65
N ALA A 115 -5.85 11.07 -3.58
CA ALA A 115 -4.60 10.77 -4.29
C ALA A 115 -3.40 10.61 -3.34
N GLY A 116 -3.26 11.48 -2.35
CA GLY A 116 -2.19 11.38 -1.34
C GLY A 116 -2.30 10.09 -0.53
N THR A 117 -3.51 9.71 -0.13
CA THR A 117 -3.78 8.46 0.60
C THR A 117 -3.46 7.23 -0.25
N LEU A 118 -3.88 7.22 -1.52
CA LEU A 118 -3.56 6.15 -2.48
C LEU A 118 -2.05 6.02 -2.69
N ALA A 119 -1.40 7.11 -3.08
CA ALA A 119 0.05 7.13 -3.33
C ALA A 119 0.83 6.64 -2.11
N ARG A 120 0.40 7.06 -0.91
CA ARG A 120 1.05 6.62 0.32
C ARG A 120 0.82 5.14 0.59
N SER A 121 -0.41 4.65 0.42
CA SER A 121 -0.78 3.23 0.60
C SER A 121 -0.03 2.32 -0.37
N VAL A 122 0.10 2.74 -1.64
CA VAL A 122 0.94 2.05 -2.62
C VAL A 122 2.39 2.04 -2.15
N SER A 123 2.95 3.17 -1.72
CA SER A 123 4.36 3.24 -1.31
C SER A 123 4.69 2.33 -0.11
N VAL A 124 3.82 2.23 0.90
CA VAL A 124 4.10 1.43 2.10
C VAL A 124 4.01 -0.08 1.86
N ILE A 125 3.38 -0.51 0.77
CA ILE A 125 3.33 -1.93 0.35
C ILE A 125 4.40 -2.20 -0.71
N ALA A 126 4.40 -1.41 -1.79
CA ALA A 126 5.22 -1.66 -2.96
C ALA A 126 6.72 -1.46 -2.64
N LEU A 127 7.11 -0.41 -1.92
CA LEU A 127 8.54 -0.15 -1.67
C LEU A 127 9.27 -1.29 -0.95
N PRO A 128 8.82 -1.79 0.22
CA PRO A 128 9.52 -2.89 0.89
C PRO A 128 9.56 -4.15 0.02
N ALA A 129 8.49 -4.44 -0.71
CA ALA A 129 8.38 -5.66 -1.51
C ALA A 129 9.21 -5.59 -2.81
N VAL A 130 9.26 -4.42 -3.44
CA VAL A 130 10.15 -4.11 -4.58
C VAL A 130 11.61 -4.16 -4.14
N LEU A 131 11.95 -3.58 -2.99
CA LEU A 131 13.31 -3.63 -2.46
C LEU A 131 13.74 -5.08 -2.22
N ALA A 132 12.90 -5.89 -1.57
CA ALA A 132 13.15 -7.32 -1.38
C ALA A 132 13.32 -8.05 -2.73
N ALA A 133 12.49 -7.74 -3.73
CA ALA A 133 12.58 -8.34 -5.05
C ALA A 133 13.85 -7.94 -5.81
N VAL A 134 14.29 -6.67 -5.72
CA VAL A 134 15.53 -6.18 -6.33
C VAL A 134 16.75 -6.82 -5.68
N VAL A 135 16.79 -6.88 -4.33
CA VAL A 135 17.89 -7.55 -3.62
C VAL A 135 17.90 -9.04 -3.93
N SER A 136 16.72 -9.68 -4.00
CA SER A 136 16.62 -11.06 -4.47
C SER A 136 17.18 -11.17 -5.89
N LEU A 137 16.74 -10.34 -6.84
CA LEU A 137 17.24 -10.33 -8.23
C LEU A 137 18.77 -10.21 -8.30
N ALA A 138 19.38 -9.36 -7.48
CA ALA A 138 20.83 -9.20 -7.41
C ALA A 138 21.57 -10.49 -6.97
N CYS A 139 20.90 -11.40 -6.27
CA CYS A 139 21.47 -12.72 -5.90
C CYS A 139 21.33 -13.79 -7.00
N ALA A 140 20.76 -13.46 -8.17
CA ALA A 140 20.64 -14.41 -9.28
C ALA A 140 22.02 -14.87 -9.77
N ASN A 141 22.19 -16.19 -9.92
CA ASN A 141 23.43 -16.80 -10.42
C ASN A 141 23.30 -17.33 -11.86
N THR A 142 22.08 -17.41 -12.38
CA THR A 142 21.77 -17.93 -13.72
C THR A 142 20.73 -17.05 -14.40
N MET A 143 20.75 -16.99 -15.73
CA MET A 143 19.78 -16.22 -16.51
C MET A 143 18.33 -16.66 -16.25
N ARG A 144 18.09 -17.97 -16.09
CA ARG A 144 16.77 -18.50 -15.75
C ARG A 144 16.30 -18.00 -14.38
N SER A 145 17.17 -18.06 -13.36
CA SER A 145 16.83 -17.52 -12.02
C SER A 145 16.61 -16.01 -12.02
N ALA A 146 17.32 -15.27 -12.88
CA ALA A 146 17.13 -13.83 -13.04
C ALA A 146 15.76 -13.52 -13.67
N ALA A 147 15.37 -14.27 -14.70
CA ALA A 147 14.05 -14.15 -15.33
C ALA A 147 12.92 -14.42 -14.33
N ASP A 148 13.00 -15.50 -13.54
CA ASP A 148 12.01 -15.82 -12.50
C ASP A 148 11.91 -14.70 -11.45
N ARG A 149 13.05 -14.16 -11.00
CA ARG A 149 13.08 -13.03 -10.03
C ARG A 149 12.55 -11.73 -10.63
N MET A 150 12.78 -11.49 -11.92
CA MET A 150 12.24 -10.33 -12.64
C MET A 150 10.71 -10.43 -12.78
N LEU A 151 10.18 -11.63 -13.05
CA LEU A 151 8.74 -11.88 -13.02
C LEU A 151 8.15 -11.64 -11.63
N ILE A 152 8.81 -12.12 -10.56
CA ILE A 152 8.37 -11.85 -9.18
C ILE A 152 8.38 -10.34 -8.89
N LEU A 153 9.42 -9.62 -9.29
CA LEU A 153 9.49 -8.17 -9.15
C LEU A 153 8.28 -7.49 -9.82
N ALA A 154 7.94 -7.88 -11.05
CA ALA A 154 6.78 -7.34 -11.76
C ALA A 154 5.46 -7.65 -11.05
N VAL A 155 5.25 -8.91 -10.65
CA VAL A 155 4.03 -9.36 -9.94
C VAL A 155 3.86 -8.64 -8.61
N VAL A 156 4.91 -8.58 -7.80
CA VAL A 156 4.88 -7.95 -6.48
C VAL A 156 4.70 -6.43 -6.59
N SER A 157 5.27 -5.80 -7.60
CA SER A 157 5.03 -4.38 -7.90
C SER A 157 3.57 -4.13 -8.25
N GLY A 158 3.01 -4.92 -9.19
CA GLY A 158 1.61 -4.83 -9.58
C GLY A 158 0.65 -5.08 -8.42
N PHE A 159 0.93 -6.10 -7.60
CA PHE A 159 0.18 -6.37 -6.38
C PHE A 159 0.25 -5.22 -5.39
N GLY A 160 1.43 -4.63 -5.15
CA GLY A 160 1.60 -3.50 -4.23
C GLY A 160 0.80 -2.27 -4.68
N VAL A 161 0.76 -1.99 -5.99
CA VAL A 161 -0.06 -0.92 -6.58
C VAL A 161 -1.54 -1.22 -6.38
N LEU A 162 -2.00 -2.42 -6.77
CA LEU A 162 -3.42 -2.81 -6.67
C LEU A 162 -3.91 -2.80 -5.22
N ALA A 163 -3.19 -3.49 -4.33
CA ALA A 163 -3.57 -3.60 -2.92
C ALA A 163 -3.51 -2.24 -2.21
N GLY A 164 -2.49 -1.43 -2.51
CA GLY A 164 -2.37 -0.07 -2.00
C GLY A 164 -3.50 0.83 -2.48
N ALA A 165 -3.91 0.69 -3.73
CA ALA A 165 -5.05 1.43 -4.28
C ALA A 165 -6.37 1.03 -3.61
N VAL A 166 -6.62 -0.27 -3.44
CA VAL A 166 -7.84 -0.78 -2.77
C VAL A 166 -7.92 -0.30 -1.33
N LEU A 167 -6.88 -0.52 -0.52
CA LEU A 167 -6.89 -0.11 0.89
C LEU A 167 -6.87 1.40 1.07
N GLY A 168 -6.12 2.13 0.25
CA GLY A 168 -6.09 3.58 0.26
C GLY A 168 -7.46 4.18 -0.10
N ALA A 169 -8.13 3.62 -1.10
CA ALA A 169 -9.48 4.01 -1.48
C ALA A 169 -10.48 3.73 -0.35
N LEU A 170 -10.45 2.53 0.24
CA LEU A 170 -11.33 2.19 1.37
C LEU A 170 -11.15 3.12 2.56
N GLY A 171 -9.91 3.43 2.94
CA GLY A 171 -9.62 4.37 4.02
C GLY A 171 -10.16 5.77 3.72
N ALA A 172 -9.93 6.29 2.52
CA ALA A 172 -10.39 7.62 2.12
C ALA A 172 -11.92 7.70 1.91
N LEU A 173 -12.55 6.65 1.37
CA LEU A 173 -14.00 6.55 1.22
C LEU A 173 -14.72 6.42 2.57
N SER A 174 -14.13 5.70 3.53
CA SER A 174 -14.69 5.58 4.87
C SER A 174 -14.76 6.93 5.58
N GLU A 175 -13.74 7.79 5.37
CA GLU A 175 -13.76 9.18 5.85
C GLU A 175 -14.85 10.03 5.15
N LEU A 176 -15.03 9.83 3.84
CA LEU A 176 -16.04 10.53 3.04
C LEU A 176 -17.47 10.20 3.49
N VAL A 177 -17.77 8.91 3.71
CA VAL A 177 -19.10 8.43 4.06
C VAL A 177 -19.45 8.77 5.51
N ALA A 178 -18.50 8.64 6.44
CA ALA A 178 -18.74 8.91 7.85
C ALA A 178 -17.57 9.71 8.46
N PRO A 179 -17.52 11.04 8.31
CA PRO A 179 -16.39 11.86 8.74
C PRO A 179 -15.97 11.64 10.20
N GLN A 180 -16.94 11.46 11.10
CA GLN A 180 -16.69 11.23 12.53
C GLN A 180 -16.41 9.76 12.89
N ARG A 181 -16.96 8.81 12.12
CA ARG A 181 -16.94 7.37 12.42
C ARG A 181 -16.18 6.54 11.39
N GLY A 182 -15.37 7.16 10.53
CA GLY A 182 -14.73 6.48 9.39
C GLY A 182 -13.91 5.25 9.79
N ARG A 183 -13.22 5.28 10.94
CA ARG A 183 -12.53 4.10 11.48
C ARG A 183 -13.48 2.93 11.75
N SER A 184 -14.64 3.20 12.35
CA SER A 184 -15.66 2.19 12.64
C SER A 184 -16.29 1.66 11.36
N VAL A 185 -16.53 2.51 10.35
CA VAL A 185 -17.01 2.08 9.03
C VAL A 185 -16.00 1.18 8.34
N LEU A 186 -14.71 1.55 8.36
CA LEU A 186 -13.64 0.74 7.81
C LEU A 186 -13.54 -0.63 8.53
N LEU A 187 -13.56 -0.64 9.88
CA LEU A 187 -13.60 -1.88 10.67
C LEU A 187 -14.80 -2.74 10.32
N ALA A 188 -16.00 -2.17 10.30
CA ALA A 188 -17.21 -2.89 9.96
C ALA A 188 -17.10 -3.49 8.57
N THR A 189 -16.62 -2.73 7.58
CA THR A 189 -16.45 -3.21 6.20
C THR A 189 -15.49 -4.40 6.14
N LEU A 190 -14.36 -4.30 6.84
CA LEU A 190 -13.35 -5.36 6.89
C LEU A 190 -13.85 -6.60 7.63
N PHE A 191 -14.42 -6.44 8.82
CA PHE A 191 -14.94 -7.55 9.62
C PHE A 191 -16.13 -8.22 8.97
N VAL A 192 -17.06 -7.47 8.38
CA VAL A 192 -18.18 -8.03 7.62
C VAL A 192 -17.65 -8.82 6.43
N SER A 193 -16.70 -8.27 5.66
CA SER A 193 -16.10 -9.03 4.55
C SER A 193 -15.37 -10.29 5.00
N TRP A 194 -14.75 -10.27 6.18
CA TRP A 194 -14.04 -11.41 6.72
C TRP A 194 -15.00 -12.48 7.26
N GLY A 195 -16.03 -12.08 8.01
CA GLY A 195 -17.08 -12.97 8.51
C GLY A 195 -17.89 -13.61 7.37
N LEU A 196 -18.15 -12.88 6.27
CA LEU A 196 -18.76 -13.45 5.08
C LEU A 196 -17.88 -14.49 4.39
N ALA A 197 -16.55 -14.28 4.36
CA ALA A 197 -15.61 -15.27 3.84
C ALA A 197 -15.53 -16.53 4.69
N ASP A 198 -15.54 -16.37 6.02
CA ASP A 198 -15.52 -17.49 6.96
C ASP A 198 -16.82 -18.31 6.88
N LEU A 199 -17.97 -17.64 6.91
CA LEU A 199 -19.29 -18.28 6.82
C LEU A 199 -19.51 -19.05 5.51
N ALA A 200 -18.91 -18.58 4.42
CA ALA A 200 -19.04 -19.21 3.11
C ALA A 200 -17.89 -20.18 2.76
N GLU A 201 -16.92 -20.37 3.67
CA GLU A 201 -15.67 -21.12 3.45
C GLU A 201 -14.94 -20.70 2.16
N LYS A 202 -15.11 -19.44 1.74
CA LYS A 202 -14.70 -18.94 0.43
C LYS A 202 -13.86 -17.67 0.60
N PRO A 203 -12.54 -17.73 0.37
CA PRO A 203 -11.66 -16.59 0.56
C PRO A 203 -11.96 -15.40 -0.36
N PHE A 204 -12.68 -15.62 -1.46
CA PHE A 204 -13.09 -14.56 -2.40
C PHE A 204 -14.00 -13.49 -1.78
N PHE A 205 -14.76 -13.80 -0.72
CA PHE A 205 -15.64 -12.81 -0.08
C PHE A 205 -14.92 -11.81 0.83
N SER A 206 -13.67 -12.09 1.19
CA SER A 206 -12.83 -11.17 1.97
C SER A 206 -11.97 -10.33 1.03
N ILE A 207 -11.88 -9.02 1.28
CA ILE A 207 -11.03 -8.13 0.48
C ILE A 207 -9.57 -8.60 0.48
N THR A 208 -9.05 -8.99 1.65
CA THR A 208 -7.69 -9.52 1.79
C THR A 208 -7.54 -10.90 1.17
N GLY A 209 -8.59 -11.73 1.23
CA GLY A 209 -8.61 -13.03 0.59
C GLY A 209 -8.60 -12.92 -0.94
N MET A 210 -9.41 -12.03 -1.51
CA MET A 210 -9.44 -11.72 -2.94
C MET A 210 -8.09 -11.18 -3.44
N LEU A 211 -7.48 -10.23 -2.73
CA LEU A 211 -6.12 -9.75 -3.05
C LEU A 211 -5.10 -10.89 -3.00
N GLY A 212 -5.20 -11.78 -2.00
CA GLY A 212 -4.37 -12.97 -1.89
C GLY A 212 -4.56 -13.95 -3.07
N LEU A 213 -5.80 -14.15 -3.52
CA LEU A 213 -6.13 -14.98 -4.68
C LEU A 213 -5.59 -14.37 -5.97
N VAL A 214 -5.68 -13.05 -6.15
CA VAL A 214 -5.08 -12.37 -7.31
C VAL A 214 -3.56 -12.58 -7.35
N LEU A 215 -2.88 -12.42 -6.20
CA LEU A 215 -1.45 -12.67 -6.11
C LEU A 215 -1.09 -14.15 -6.39
N LYS A 216 -1.81 -15.10 -5.79
CA LYS A 216 -1.58 -16.54 -6.03
C LYS A 216 -1.90 -16.94 -7.47
N GLY A 217 -2.97 -16.40 -8.03
CA GLY A 217 -3.43 -16.67 -9.39
C GLY A 217 -2.44 -16.14 -10.43
N THR A 218 -1.96 -14.91 -10.25
CA THR A 218 -0.93 -14.32 -11.13
C THR A 218 0.39 -15.09 -11.06
N LEU A 219 0.84 -15.50 -9.87
CA LEU A 219 2.03 -16.35 -9.74
C LEU A 219 1.86 -17.71 -10.42
N ARG A 220 0.71 -18.37 -10.25
CA ARG A 220 0.41 -19.66 -10.92
C ARG A 220 0.33 -19.53 -12.44
N ALA A 221 -0.32 -18.48 -12.96
CA ALA A 221 -0.43 -18.23 -14.39
C ALA A 221 0.95 -18.02 -15.07
N LEU A 222 1.93 -17.53 -14.31
CA LEU A 222 3.31 -17.33 -14.76
C LEU A 222 4.23 -18.54 -14.50
N GLY A 223 3.69 -19.69 -14.07
CA GLY A 223 4.48 -20.89 -13.77
C GLY A 223 5.25 -20.84 -12.45
N LEU A 224 5.03 -19.82 -11.61
CA LEU A 224 5.68 -19.61 -10.31
C LEU A 224 4.86 -20.15 -9.13
N GLY A 225 4.06 -21.20 -9.37
CA GLY A 225 3.11 -21.75 -8.39
C GLY A 225 3.75 -22.24 -7.09
N ALA A 226 5.01 -22.68 -7.13
CA ALA A 226 5.77 -23.12 -5.94
C ALA A 226 6.10 -21.97 -4.96
N VAL A 227 5.95 -20.72 -5.39
CA VAL A 227 6.25 -19.51 -4.62
C VAL A 227 4.99 -18.89 -3.98
N ALA A 228 3.80 -19.36 -4.38
CA ALA A 228 2.49 -18.76 -4.08
C ALA A 228 1.95 -19.04 -2.66
#